data_AF-A0AAD6SC96-F1
#
_entry.id   AF-A0AAD6SC96-F1
#
_cell.length_a   1.000
_cell.length_b   1.000
_cell.length_c   1.000
_cell.angle_alpha   90.00
_cell.angle_beta   90.00
_cell.angle_gamma   90.00
#
_symmetry.space_group_name_H-M   'P 1'
#
loop_
_entity.id
_entity.type
_entity.pdbx_description
1 polymer ?
#
loop_
_entity_poly.entity_id
_entity_poly.type
_entity_poly.pdbx_seq_one_letter_code
_entity_poly.pdbx_strand_id
1 'polypeptide(L)'
;MGDIFLQENDEVTAISLFTLALQGFTLMDVHCSRAECMIRLGDISEKNGDLLNALELWELARPLFERSSQTKQIQAIDERMSRVDEDVKEQHQKNQVCLVELSVPAGKVTEAEEVDSETELDLDEIEAEAE
;
A
#
# COMPACT_ATOMS: atom_id res chain seq x y z
N MET A 1 -21.74 -1.75 -14.91
CA MET A 1 -21.99 -3.21 -14.77
C MET A 1 -21.27 -3.76 -13.55
N GLY A 2 -19.98 -3.50 -13.35
CA GLY A 2 -19.27 -3.90 -12.12
C GLY A 2 -19.94 -3.40 -10.83
N ASP A 3 -20.50 -2.18 -10.81
CA ASP A 3 -21.20 -1.66 -9.61
C ASP A 3 -22.46 -2.45 -9.24
N ILE A 4 -23.11 -3.13 -10.19
CA ILE A 4 -24.30 -3.96 -9.91
C ILE A 4 -23.86 -5.19 -9.11
N PHE A 5 -22.77 -5.83 -9.52
CA PHE A 5 -22.22 -6.98 -8.81
C PHE A 5 -21.67 -6.60 -7.43
N LEU A 6 -21.16 -5.37 -7.27
CA LEU A 6 -20.83 -4.83 -5.94
C LEU A 6 -22.06 -4.67 -5.04
N GLN A 7 -23.23 -4.32 -5.59
CA GLN A 7 -24.48 -4.27 -4.83
C GLN A 7 -24.98 -5.67 -4.46
N GLU A 8 -24.72 -6.67 -5.30
CA GLU A 8 -25.03 -8.08 -5.03
C GLU A 8 -23.97 -8.78 -4.16
N ASN A 9 -22.95 -8.04 -3.69
CA ASN A 9 -21.85 -8.55 -2.88
C ASN A 9 -21.01 -9.64 -3.60
N ASP A 10 -21.06 -9.67 -4.93
CA ASP A 10 -20.21 -10.52 -5.78
C ASP A 10 -18.97 -9.73 -6.22
N GLU A 11 -18.02 -9.66 -5.29
CA GLU A 11 -16.77 -8.93 -5.51
C GLU A 11 -15.88 -9.59 -6.57
N VAL A 12 -15.90 -10.92 -6.67
CA VAL A 12 -15.08 -11.67 -7.63
C VAL A 12 -15.49 -11.34 -9.06
N THR A 13 -16.80 -11.35 -9.34
CA THR A 13 -17.31 -10.98 -10.66
C THR A 13 -17.09 -9.48 -10.92
N ALA A 14 -17.28 -8.62 -9.92
CA ALA A 14 -17.00 -7.20 -10.04
C ALA A 14 -15.53 -6.92 -10.42
N ILE A 15 -14.57 -7.56 -9.74
CA ILE A 15 -13.13 -7.45 -10.02
C ILE A 15 -12.83 -7.88 -11.46
N SER A 16 -13.37 -9.03 -11.89
CA SER A 16 -13.18 -9.53 -13.25
C SER A 16 -13.69 -8.54 -14.30
N LEU A 17 -14.89 -7.98 -14.08
CA LEU A 17 -15.47 -6.99 -14.99
C LEU A 17 -14.70 -5.67 -15.01
N PHE A 18 -14.26 -5.15 -13.86
CA PHE A 18 -13.45 -3.94 -13.81
C PHE A 18 -12.07 -4.15 -14.43
N THR A 19 -11.47 -5.32 -14.26
CA THR A 19 -10.18 -5.67 -14.89
C THR A 19 -10.32 -5.74 -16.41
N LEU A 20 -11.39 -6.38 -16.91
CA LEU A 20 -11.68 -6.44 -18.34
C LEU A 20 -11.94 -5.03 -18.91
N ALA A 21 -12.71 -4.21 -18.19
CA ALA A 21 -12.97 -2.82 -18.57
C ALA A 21 -11.67 -2.00 -18.59
N LEU A 22 -10.79 -2.18 -17.61
CA LEU A 22 -9.49 -1.52 -17.53
C LEU A 22 -8.63 -1.82 -18.76
N GLN A 23 -8.58 -3.08 -19.20
CA GLN A 23 -7.88 -3.48 -20.42
C GLN A 23 -8.48 -2.83 -21.66
N GLY A 24 -9.82 -2.84 -21.77
CA GLY A 24 -10.54 -2.19 -22.86
C GLY A 24 -10.29 -0.69 -22.95
N PHE A 25 -10.37 0.03 -21.83
CA PHE A 25 -10.10 1.47 -21.77
C PHE A 25 -8.63 1.80 -22.00
N THR A 26 -7.71 0.91 -21.63
CA THR A 26 -6.29 1.05 -21.97
C THR A 26 -6.07 0.96 -23.47
N LEU A 27 -6.75 0.02 -24.15
CA LEU A 27 -6.66 -0.12 -25.60
C LEU A 27 -7.26 1.09 -26.34
N MET A 28 -8.34 1.66 -25.80
CA MET A 28 -9.01 2.84 -26.37
C MET A 28 -8.42 4.18 -25.92
N ASP A 29 -7.37 4.15 -25.10
CA ASP A 29 -6.71 5.33 -24.50
C ASP A 29 -7.67 6.28 -23.73
N VAL A 30 -8.71 5.71 -23.12
CA VAL A 30 -9.72 6.48 -22.35
C VAL A 30 -9.26 6.60 -20.90
N HIS A 31 -8.48 7.65 -20.62
CA HIS A 31 -7.85 7.85 -19.31
C HIS A 31 -8.84 7.96 -18.14
N CYS A 32 -9.97 8.66 -18.32
CA CYS A 32 -10.95 8.88 -17.25
C CYS A 32 -11.60 7.56 -16.81
N SER A 33 -12.07 6.75 -17.74
CA SER A 33 -12.69 5.46 -17.45
C SER A 33 -11.68 4.45 -16.93
N ARG A 34 -10.42 4.51 -17.40
CA ARG A 34 -9.32 3.70 -16.84
C ARG A 34 -9.11 4.01 -15.35
N ALA A 35 -9.06 5.29 -15.00
CA ALA A 35 -8.90 5.74 -13.63
C ALA A 35 -10.09 5.37 -12.74
N GLU A 36 -11.31 5.43 -13.27
CA GLU A 36 -12.51 5.00 -12.55
C GLU A 36 -12.48 3.49 -12.22
N CYS A 37 -12.05 2.66 -13.18
CA CYS A 37 -11.85 1.23 -12.92
C CYS A 37 -10.81 0.98 -11.83
N MET A 38 -9.71 1.75 -11.82
CA MET A 38 -8.67 1.68 -10.79
C MET A 38 -9.20 2.06 -9.41
N ILE A 39 -9.97 3.16 -9.28
CA ILE A 39 -10.62 3.53 -8.02
C ILE A 39 -11.51 2.40 -7.52
N ARG A 40 -12.35 1.83 -8.41
CA ARG A 40 -13.28 0.76 -8.02
C ARG A 40 -12.57 -0.50 -7.56
N LEU A 41 -11.48 -0.89 -8.23
CA LEU A 41 -10.65 -1.99 -7.77
C LEU A 41 -10.00 -1.69 -6.41
N GLY A 42 -9.51 -0.45 -6.21
CA GLY A 42 -8.96 -0.02 -4.92
C GLY A 42 -9.99 -0.03 -3.79
N ASP A 43 -11.21 0.44 -4.05
CA ASP A 43 -12.34 0.41 -3.10
C ASP A 43 -12.68 -1.04 -2.69
N ILE A 44 -12.52 -2.01 -3.60
CA ILE A 44 -12.71 -3.45 -3.31
C ILE A 44 -11.54 -4.00 -2.48
N SER A 45 -10.30 -3.62 -2.82
CA SER A 45 -9.12 -4.02 -2.04
C SER A 45 -9.17 -3.49 -0.60
N GLU A 46 -9.58 -2.23 -0.42
CA GLU A 46 -9.80 -1.61 0.90
C GLU A 46 -10.80 -2.42 1.73
N LYS A 47 -11.95 -2.80 1.14
CA LYS A 47 -12.96 -3.64 1.80
C LYS A 47 -12.44 -5.02 2.18
N ASN A 48 -11.56 -5.59 1.37
CA ASN A 48 -10.91 -6.87 1.64
C ASN A 48 -9.77 -6.77 2.67
N GLY A 49 -9.44 -5.55 3.15
CA GLY A 49 -8.37 -5.29 4.11
C GLY A 49 -6.98 -5.17 3.48
N ASP A 50 -6.89 -5.20 2.15
CA ASP A 50 -5.63 -5.01 1.41
C ASP A 50 -5.41 -3.52 1.11
N LEU A 51 -5.01 -2.80 2.16
CA LEU A 51 -4.79 -1.36 2.13
C LEU A 51 -3.62 -0.97 1.22
N LEU A 52 -2.58 -1.80 1.13
CA LEU A 52 -1.40 -1.53 0.28
C LEU A 52 -1.79 -1.52 -1.20
N ASN A 53 -2.51 -2.54 -1.64
CA ASN A 53 -2.98 -2.64 -3.02
C ASN A 53 -4.00 -1.54 -3.35
N ALA A 54 -4.85 -1.16 -2.39
CA ALA A 54 -5.76 -0.02 -2.56
C ALA A 54 -5.00 1.30 -2.80
N LEU A 55 -3.96 1.57 -2.02
CA LEU A 55 -3.11 2.77 -2.17
C LEU A 55 -2.41 2.79 -3.54
N GLU A 56 -1.78 1.70 -3.95
CA GLU A 56 -1.12 1.61 -5.26
C GLU A 56 -2.10 1.92 -6.41
N LEU A 57 -3.32 1.37 -6.34
CA LEU A 57 -4.36 1.61 -7.34
C LEU A 57 -4.82 3.08 -7.37
N TRP A 58 -4.96 3.71 -6.21
CA TRP A 58 -5.36 5.12 -6.12
C TRP A 58 -4.26 6.08 -6.57
N GLU A 59 -2.99 5.79 -6.24
CA GLU A 59 -1.84 6.55 -6.72
C GLU A 59 -1.72 6.52 -8.25
N LEU A 60 -1.97 5.36 -8.87
CA LEU A 60 -1.99 5.23 -10.33
C LEU A 60 -3.19 5.94 -10.99
N ALA A 61 -4.33 6.00 -10.30
CA ALA A 61 -5.54 6.67 -10.81
C ALA A 61 -5.44 8.20 -10.76
N ARG A 62 -4.75 8.75 -9.76
CA ARG A 62 -4.62 10.20 -9.52
C ARG A 62 -4.13 11.01 -10.75
N PRO A 63 -2.99 10.68 -11.40
CA PRO A 63 -2.51 11.43 -12.57
C PRO A 63 -3.43 11.32 -13.78
N LEU A 64 -4.25 10.26 -13.88
CA LEU A 64 -5.23 10.11 -14.96
C LEU A 64 -6.43 11.04 -14.79
N PHE A 65 -6.86 11.28 -13.54
CA PHE A 65 -7.87 12.28 -13.24
C PHE A 65 -7.36 13.71 -13.38
N GLU A 66 -6.07 13.94 -13.06
CA GLU A 66 -5.42 15.22 -13.28
C GLU A 66 -5.38 15.60 -14.76
N ARG A 67 -4.98 14.66 -15.63
CA ARG A 67 -5.01 14.86 -17.09
C ARG A 67 -6.41 15.10 -17.66
N SER A 68 -7.44 14.56 -17.02
CA SER A 68 -8.83 14.75 -17.45
C SER A 68 -9.53 15.91 -16.72
N SER A 69 -8.79 16.72 -15.95
CA SER A 69 -9.31 17.87 -15.18
C SER A 69 -10.44 17.51 -14.21
N GLN A 70 -10.46 16.27 -13.71
CA GLN A 70 -11.49 15.76 -12.80
C GLN A 70 -11.13 16.01 -11.34
N THR A 71 -11.13 17.28 -10.93
CA THR A 71 -10.73 17.69 -9.57
C THR A 71 -11.53 17.04 -8.46
N LYS A 72 -12.82 16.75 -8.67
CA LYS A 72 -13.66 16.03 -7.70
C LYS A 72 -13.17 14.61 -7.43
N GLN A 73 -12.68 13.92 -8.46
CA GLN A 73 -12.16 12.56 -8.31
C GLN A 73 -10.81 12.56 -7.61
N ILE A 74 -9.97 13.58 -7.88
CA ILE A 74 -8.70 13.77 -7.17
C ILE A 74 -8.95 14.00 -5.68
N GLN A 75 -9.88 14.89 -5.32
CA GLN A 75 -10.27 15.10 -3.93
C GLN A 75 -10.77 13.81 -3.28
N ALA A 76 -11.59 13.04 -3.99
CA ALA A 76 -12.11 11.78 -3.48
C ALA A 76 -11.02 10.70 -3.31
N ILE A 77 -9.95 10.74 -4.12
CA ILE A 77 -8.76 9.89 -3.92
C ILE A 77 -7.98 10.37 -2.69
N ASP A 78 -7.73 11.67 -2.57
CA ASP A 78 -6.98 12.24 -1.46
C ASP A 78 -7.69 11.98 -0.11
N GLU A 79 -9.03 12.05 -0.07
CA GLU A 79 -9.84 11.68 1.11
C GLU A 79 -9.73 10.19 1.47
N ARG A 80 -9.69 9.30 0.47
CA ARG A 80 -9.52 7.85 0.68
C ARG A 80 -8.13 7.52 1.22
N MET A 81 -7.09 8.09 0.60
CA MET A 81 -5.71 7.91 1.05
C MET A 81 -5.55 8.41 2.49
N SER A 82 -6.09 9.59 2.82
CA SER A 82 -6.05 10.12 4.18
C SER A 82 -6.76 9.22 5.21
N ARG A 83 -7.80 8.47 4.82
CA ARG A 83 -8.45 7.49 5.71
C ARG A 83 -7.52 6.31 5.98
N VAL A 84 -6.94 5.75 4.92
CA VAL A 84 -6.03 4.60 5.01
C VAL A 84 -4.74 4.92 5.77
N ASP A 85 -4.19 6.12 5.62
CA ASP A 85 -3.03 6.58 6.41
C ASP A 85 -3.29 6.54 7.92
N GLU A 86 -4.51 6.87 8.37
CA GLU A 86 -4.88 6.78 9.78
C GLU A 86 -5.06 5.31 10.22
N ASP A 87 -5.66 4.47 9.37
CA ASP A 87 -5.81 3.03 9.64
C ASP A 87 -4.45 2.31 9.74
N VAL A 88 -3.49 2.62 8.87
CA VAL A 88 -2.12 2.06 8.91
C VAL A 88 -1.37 2.51 10.17
N LYS A 89 -1.53 3.77 10.61
CA LYS A 89 -0.98 4.24 11.89
C LYS A 89 -1.60 3.51 13.08
N GLU A 90 -2.91 3.27 13.05
CA GLU A 90 -3.62 2.56 14.12
C GLU A 90 -3.22 1.07 14.18
N GLN A 91 -3.03 0.42 13.03
CA GLN A 91 -2.49 -0.95 12.95
C GLN A 91 -1.06 -1.03 13.48
N HIS A 92 -0.21 -0.04 13.16
CA HIS A 92 1.16 0.03 13.66
C HIS A 92 1.19 0.20 15.19
N GLN A 93 0.29 1.02 15.74
CA GLN A 93 0.19 1.23 17.18
C GLN A 93 -0.35 -0.01 17.91
N LYS A 94 -1.37 -0.70 17.36
CA LYS A 94 -1.87 -1.97 17.92
C LYS A 94 -0.83 -3.08 17.89
N ASN A 95 -0.03 -3.18 16.82
CA ASN A 95 1.06 -4.14 16.72
C ASN A 95 2.21 -3.82 17.70
N GLN A 96 2.50 -2.54 17.98
CA GLN A 96 3.44 -2.18 19.04
C GLN A 96 2.91 -2.53 20.43
N VAL A 97 1.64 -2.25 20.74
CA VAL A 97 1.05 -2.54 22.06
C VAL A 97 0.97 -4.05 22.32
N CYS A 98 0.66 -4.86 21.30
CA CYS A 98 0.59 -6.31 21.43
C CYS A 98 1.97 -6.98 21.66
N LEU A 99 3.04 -6.41 21.11
CA LEU A 99 4.42 -6.87 21.34
C LEU A 99 4.93 -6.58 22.75
N VAL A 100 4.45 -5.51 23.39
CA VAL A 100 4.86 -5.15 24.76
C VAL A 100 4.18 -6.04 25.81
N GLU A 101 2.91 -6.41 25.62
CA GLU A 101 2.15 -7.23 26.58
C GLU A 101 2.62 -8.70 26.67
N LEU A 102 3.32 -9.22 25.66
CA LEU A 102 3.90 -10.59 25.68
C LEU A 102 5.32 -10.65 26.25
N SER A 103 5.93 -9.51 26.62
CA SER A 103 7.33 -9.43 27.06
C SER A 103 7.52 -9.33 28.59
N VAL A 104 6.64 -9.92 29.40
CA VAL A 104 6.93 -10.14 30.83
C VAL A 104 7.28 -11.60 31.09
N PRO A 105 8.55 -12.03 30.91
CA PRO A 105 9.06 -13.15 31.65
C PRO A 105 9.48 -12.68 33.04
N ALA A 106 8.84 -13.28 34.04
CA ALA A 106 9.22 -13.21 35.43
C ALA A 106 10.71 -13.56 35.65
N GLY A 107 11.40 -12.70 36.39
CA GLY A 107 12.39 -13.07 37.40
C GLY A 107 13.60 -13.92 37.00
N LYS A 108 14.78 -13.29 36.91
CA LYS A 108 15.88 -13.36 37.91
C LYS A 108 17.23 -13.02 37.28
N VAL A 109 17.86 -12.03 37.89
CA VAL A 109 19.31 -11.70 37.89
C VAL A 109 20.24 -12.92 37.93
N THR A 110 21.32 -12.88 37.16
CA THR A 110 22.72 -13.30 37.44
C THR A 110 23.58 -12.80 36.27
N GLU A 111 24.37 -11.74 36.49
CA GLU A 111 25.84 -11.74 36.66
C GLU A 111 26.65 -11.86 35.35
N ALA A 112 27.37 -10.75 35.08
CA ALA A 112 28.68 -10.56 34.47
C ALA A 112 29.19 -11.50 33.35
N GLU A 113 29.52 -10.91 32.20
CA GLU A 113 30.90 -10.88 31.71
C GLU A 113 31.08 -9.76 30.67
N GLU A 114 32.05 -8.88 30.92
CA GLU A 114 32.62 -7.94 29.96
C GLU A 114 33.50 -8.72 28.98
N VAL A 115 33.37 -8.46 27.67
CA VAL A 115 34.46 -8.66 26.72
C VAL A 115 34.47 -7.50 25.74
N ASP A 116 35.38 -6.57 26.02
CA ASP A 116 35.99 -5.68 25.04
C ASP A 116 36.62 -6.50 23.91
N SER A 117 36.32 -6.14 22.67
CA SER A 117 37.30 -6.26 21.59
C SER A 117 36.93 -5.29 20.48
N GLU A 118 37.61 -4.16 20.53
CA GLU A 118 37.86 -3.24 19.43
C GLU A 118 38.31 -4.01 18.17
N THR A 119 37.78 -3.65 17.01
CA THR A 119 38.58 -3.66 15.78
C THR A 119 37.94 -2.73 14.77
N GLU A 120 38.49 -1.53 14.70
CA GLU A 120 38.47 -0.67 13.52
C GLU A 120 39.03 -1.46 12.33
N LEU A 121 38.32 -1.43 11.21
CA LEU A 121 38.88 -1.68 9.89
C LEU A 121 38.40 -0.58 8.96
N ASP A 122 39.06 0.58 9.06
CA ASP A 122 39.28 1.43 7.91
C ASP A 122 40.46 0.84 7.13
N LEU A 123 40.29 0.63 5.84
CA LEU A 123 41.37 0.65 4.83
C LEU A 123 40.72 0.80 3.45
N ASP A 124 40.77 2.03 2.95
CA ASP A 124 40.85 2.34 1.53
C ASP A 124 41.96 1.50 0.86
N GLU A 125 41.68 0.85 -0.27
CA GLU A 125 42.59 0.82 -1.43
C GLU A 125 41.86 0.26 -2.68
N ILE A 126 41.65 1.05 -3.74
CA ILE A 126 42.40 1.10 -5.03
C ILE A 126 42.42 -0.28 -5.74
N GLU A 127 41.84 -0.50 -6.93
CA GLU A 127 42.32 -0.23 -8.31
C GLU A 127 41.16 -0.66 -9.27
N ALA A 128 40.75 0.11 -10.28
CA ALA A 128 41.40 0.39 -11.57
C ALA A 128 41.45 -0.81 -12.55
N GLU A 129 41.22 -0.48 -13.83
CA GLU A 129 41.35 -1.27 -15.07
C GLU A 129 40.18 -2.20 -15.43
N ALA A 130 39.40 -1.93 -16.48
CA ALA A 130 39.66 -1.81 -17.92
C ALA A 130 39.27 -3.11 -18.65
N GLU A 131 38.15 -3.05 -19.38
CA GLU A 131 37.99 -3.54 -20.75
C GLU A 131 36.75 -2.93 -21.39
#